data_AF-A0A3S0N6N7-F1
#
_entry.id   AF-A0A3S0N6N7-F1
#
_cell.length_a   1.000
_cell.length_b   1.000
_cell.length_c   1.000
_cell.angle_alpha   90.00
_cell.angle_beta   90.00
_cell.angle_gamma   90.00
#
_symmetry.space_group_name_H-M   'P 1'
#
loop_
_entity.id
_entity.type
_entity.pdbx_description
1 polymer ?
#
loop_
_entity_poly.entity_id
_entity_poly.type
_entity_poly.pdbx_seq_one_letter_code
_entity_poly.pdbx_strand_id
1 'polypeptide(L)'
;MTTVTVFFSGTGATSENNINSSYAAGELVSVLAKNVLGRDNVDYIQVDGVGSGNLSEWKKQTADDTYWQVVGQLAGRGVNSNILHVMNLLVGKASTGLDYKQRASDMLDKQKPFNRFSSAFSKWQSERDELASDLKSGLDFQMQSIALERQKNPITQLNLIGWSRGGVTCFELANALLKVPSLANINVNIFALDPVPGGMNAFKDYKTLGPNVKQIVCVFAQDERSLFFKARMPNLHKNTKFYTTLMPGRHGTLVGASRTSGGSKGEHLLLGPGFITRDFAEKVLASWGTQFKQKSTLCLSKEQILELYGKMAKNKALYNKMHNKVYTAKNLIVTTTSNRIAAHSNFPGIQQQYSNAVNRHHSDVLSNNAFAIKGNSLVLV
;
A
#
# COMPACT_ATOMS: atom_id res chain seq x y z
N MET A 1 13.95 -10.62 17.60
CA MET A 1 12.63 -10.26 17.07
C MET A 1 12.66 -10.52 15.58
N THR A 2 11.79 -11.37 15.06
CA THR A 2 11.68 -11.64 13.62
C THR A 2 10.59 -10.74 13.06
N THR A 3 10.96 -9.90 12.09
CA THR A 3 10.10 -8.88 11.49
C THR A 3 9.86 -9.21 10.03
N VAL A 4 8.59 -9.18 9.60
CA VAL A 4 8.21 -9.22 8.18
C VAL A 4 7.55 -7.90 7.81
N THR A 5 7.82 -7.38 6.61
CA THR A 5 7.16 -6.15 6.10
C THR A 5 6.32 -6.45 4.87
N VAL A 6 5.06 -6.02 4.87
CA VAL A 6 4.12 -6.22 3.74
C VAL A 6 3.79 -4.88 3.09
N PHE A 7 3.92 -4.84 1.77
CA PHE A 7 3.69 -3.67 0.92
C PHE A 7 2.46 -3.89 0.05
N PHE A 8 1.40 -3.14 0.30
CA PHE A 8 0.16 -3.17 -0.49
C PHE A 8 0.06 -1.95 -1.41
N SER A 9 0.28 -2.16 -2.70
CA SER A 9 0.13 -1.09 -3.71
C SER A 9 -1.33 -0.60 -3.78
N GLY A 10 -1.52 0.66 -4.20
CA GLY A 10 -2.85 1.25 -4.35
C GLY A 10 -3.63 0.72 -5.55
N THR A 11 -4.93 1.02 -5.62
CA THR A 11 -5.79 0.55 -6.72
C THR A 11 -5.21 0.92 -8.09
N GLY A 12 -5.10 -0.07 -8.98
CA GLY A 12 -4.52 0.11 -10.31
C GLY A 12 -2.98 0.16 -10.35
N ALA A 13 -2.30 0.14 -9.20
CA ALA A 13 -0.84 0.14 -9.12
C ALA A 13 -0.26 -1.27 -8.93
N THR A 14 0.90 -1.52 -9.53
CA THR A 14 1.62 -2.81 -9.49
C THR A 14 3.01 -2.64 -8.89
N SER A 15 3.66 -3.76 -8.59
CA SER A 15 5.05 -3.81 -8.13
C SER A 15 6.04 -3.07 -9.04
N GLU A 16 5.72 -2.99 -10.33
CA GLU A 16 6.54 -2.38 -11.38
C GLU A 16 6.34 -0.86 -11.53
N ASN A 17 5.47 -0.24 -10.72
CA ASN A 17 5.27 1.21 -10.76
C ASN A 17 6.38 2.02 -10.09
N ASN A 18 7.46 1.39 -9.65
CA ASN A 18 8.66 2.06 -9.13
C ASN A 18 9.39 2.93 -10.16
N ILE A 19 9.10 2.78 -11.47
CA ILE A 19 9.66 3.62 -12.56
C ILE A 19 8.59 4.36 -13.38
N ASN A 20 7.33 4.39 -12.91
CA ASN A 20 6.23 4.99 -13.68
C ASN A 20 6.33 6.53 -13.70
N SER A 21 6.37 7.11 -14.89
CA SER A 21 6.55 8.55 -15.15
C SER A 21 5.39 9.45 -14.67
N SER A 22 4.27 8.86 -14.26
CA SER A 22 3.19 9.58 -13.58
C SER A 22 3.61 10.05 -12.18
N TYR A 23 4.63 9.43 -11.60
CA TYR A 23 5.17 9.76 -10.28
C TYR A 23 6.60 10.30 -10.44
N ALA A 24 6.93 11.38 -9.73
CA ALA A 24 8.24 12.03 -9.89
C ALA A 24 9.44 11.17 -9.48
N ALA A 25 9.22 10.17 -8.61
CA ALA A 25 10.27 9.28 -8.13
C ALA A 25 9.77 7.83 -8.03
N GLY A 26 8.84 7.43 -8.91
CA GLY A 26 8.11 6.16 -8.81
C GLY A 26 6.96 6.20 -7.79
N GLU A 27 6.05 5.23 -7.88
CA GLU A 27 4.97 5.08 -6.90
C GLU A 27 5.58 4.65 -5.55
N LEU A 28 5.24 5.40 -4.49
CA LEU A 28 5.89 5.30 -3.19
C LEU A 28 5.95 3.87 -2.64
N VAL A 29 4.83 3.13 -2.57
CA VAL A 29 4.81 1.80 -1.96
C VAL A 29 5.68 0.82 -2.74
N SER A 30 5.63 0.89 -4.07
CA SER A 30 6.42 0.09 -4.99
C SER A 30 7.92 0.40 -4.88
N VAL A 31 8.28 1.67 -4.73
CA VAL A 31 9.66 2.12 -4.52
C VAL A 31 10.20 1.59 -3.18
N LEU A 32 9.41 1.67 -2.12
CA LEU A 32 9.81 1.13 -0.82
C LEU A 32 10.08 -0.37 -0.91
N ALA A 33 9.15 -1.15 -1.46
CA ALA A 33 9.29 -2.59 -1.60
C ALA A 33 10.56 -2.96 -2.40
N LYS A 34 10.85 -2.24 -3.50
CA LYS A 34 12.06 -2.48 -4.32
C LYS A 34 13.37 -2.22 -3.57
N ASN A 35 13.30 -1.35 -2.56
CA ASN A 35 14.44 -0.86 -1.80
C ASN A 35 14.66 -1.63 -0.49
N VAL A 36 13.78 -2.56 -0.11
CA VAL A 36 13.97 -3.41 1.07
C VAL A 36 15.14 -4.40 0.86
N LEU A 37 15.85 -4.70 1.95
CA LEU A 37 16.81 -5.80 2.06
C LEU A 37 16.10 -7.04 2.60
N GLY A 38 16.49 -8.21 2.08
CA GLY A 38 15.94 -9.49 2.48
C GLY A 38 15.41 -10.29 1.31
N ARG A 39 14.80 -11.43 1.61
CA ARG A 39 14.22 -12.37 0.66
C ARG A 39 12.74 -12.05 0.46
N ASP A 40 12.34 -11.95 -0.81
CA ASP A 40 10.93 -11.84 -1.20
C ASP A 40 10.12 -13.04 -0.67
N ASN A 41 8.87 -12.80 -0.29
CA ASN A 41 7.94 -13.71 0.39
C ASN A 41 8.37 -14.26 1.76
N VAL A 42 9.57 -13.90 2.25
CA VAL A 42 10.10 -14.38 3.54
C VAL A 42 10.29 -13.23 4.52
N ASP A 43 11.15 -12.27 4.17
CA ASP A 43 11.50 -11.12 5.01
C ASP A 43 10.62 -9.91 4.67
N TYR A 44 10.17 -9.83 3.41
CA TYR A 44 9.14 -8.90 2.96
C TYR A 44 8.19 -9.55 1.96
N ILE A 45 6.99 -8.97 1.82
CA ILE A 45 5.97 -9.45 0.88
C ILE A 45 5.44 -8.24 0.11
N GLN A 46 5.47 -8.30 -1.22
CA GLN A 46 4.89 -7.27 -2.07
C GLN A 46 3.59 -7.77 -2.70
N VAL A 47 2.54 -6.96 -2.58
CA VAL A 47 1.21 -7.31 -3.06
C VAL A 47 0.68 -6.21 -3.97
N ASP A 48 0.37 -6.61 -5.20
CA ASP A 48 -0.22 -5.73 -6.19
C ASP A 48 -1.56 -5.16 -5.73
N GLY A 49 -1.81 -3.95 -6.21
CA GLY A 49 -3.02 -3.22 -5.90
C GLY A 49 -4.23 -3.84 -6.56
N VAL A 50 -5.35 -3.78 -5.85
CA VAL A 50 -6.64 -4.29 -6.33
C VAL A 50 -6.96 -3.72 -7.72
N GLY A 51 -7.27 -4.61 -8.68
CA GLY A 51 -7.65 -4.24 -10.03
C GLY A 51 -6.53 -3.69 -10.92
N SER A 52 -5.27 -3.89 -10.56
CA SER A 52 -4.09 -3.48 -11.34
C SER A 52 -3.82 -4.35 -12.57
N GLY A 53 -4.61 -5.42 -12.77
CA GLY A 53 -4.26 -6.50 -13.71
C GLY A 53 -3.25 -7.48 -13.11
N ASN A 54 -2.70 -7.17 -11.93
CA ASN A 54 -1.97 -8.06 -11.04
C ASN A 54 -0.85 -8.85 -11.76
N LEU A 55 0.23 -8.15 -12.14
CA LEU A 55 1.34 -8.71 -12.92
C LEU A 55 2.09 -9.84 -12.20
N SER A 56 1.89 -9.96 -10.88
CA SER A 56 2.44 -11.02 -10.05
C SER A 56 1.42 -12.07 -9.58
N GLU A 57 0.19 -12.14 -10.13
CA GLU A 57 -0.81 -13.15 -9.68
C GLU A 57 -0.28 -14.57 -9.72
N TRP A 58 0.49 -14.91 -10.75
CA TRP A 58 1.02 -16.26 -10.92
C TRP A 58 1.88 -16.72 -9.74
N LYS A 59 2.43 -15.78 -8.95
CA LYS A 59 3.19 -16.03 -7.72
C LYS A 59 2.31 -16.19 -6.47
N LYS A 60 1.02 -15.83 -6.54
CA LYS A 60 0.14 -15.85 -5.36
C LYS A 60 -0.14 -17.27 -4.91
N GLN A 61 -0.23 -17.39 -3.60
CA GLN A 61 -0.60 -18.61 -2.88
C GLN A 61 -2.11 -18.68 -2.66
N THR A 62 -2.92 -18.25 -3.63
CA THR A 62 -4.40 -18.27 -3.61
C THR A 62 -4.91 -18.37 -5.04
N ALA A 63 -6.15 -18.82 -5.25
CA ALA A 63 -6.76 -18.83 -6.58
C ALA A 63 -6.67 -17.45 -7.24
N ASP A 64 -6.51 -17.46 -8.57
CA ASP A 64 -6.43 -16.23 -9.33
C ASP A 64 -7.79 -15.59 -9.37
N ASP A 65 -7.83 -14.35 -8.92
CA ASP A 65 -8.97 -13.52 -9.18
C ASP A 65 -8.59 -12.44 -10.20
N THR A 66 -8.32 -12.84 -11.44
CA THR A 66 -8.12 -11.90 -12.55
C THR A 66 -9.45 -11.21 -12.87
N TYR A 67 -9.49 -9.88 -12.77
CA TYR A 67 -10.72 -9.10 -12.97
C TYR A 67 -10.63 -8.18 -14.19
N TRP A 68 -11.75 -8.02 -14.89
CA TRP A 68 -11.94 -6.92 -15.84
C TRP A 68 -11.68 -5.58 -15.16
N GLN A 69 -10.66 -4.85 -15.62
CA GLN A 69 -10.01 -3.74 -14.91
C GLN A 69 -11.01 -2.72 -14.33
N VAL A 70 -12.00 -2.29 -15.11
CA VAL A 70 -12.90 -1.20 -14.68
C VAL A 70 -13.90 -1.64 -13.59
N VAL A 71 -14.54 -2.81 -13.76
CA VAL A 71 -15.55 -3.30 -12.79
C VAL A 71 -14.87 -3.89 -11.54
N GLY A 72 -13.73 -4.57 -11.71
CA GLY A 72 -12.94 -5.12 -10.61
C GLY A 72 -12.37 -4.04 -9.68
N GLN A 73 -11.81 -2.96 -10.26
CA GLN A 73 -11.31 -1.81 -9.51
C GLN A 73 -12.41 -1.13 -8.70
N LEU A 74 -13.62 -0.99 -9.25
CA LEU A 74 -14.73 -0.36 -8.55
C LEU A 74 -15.30 -1.24 -7.44
N ALA A 75 -15.38 -2.55 -7.64
CA ALA A 75 -15.96 -3.51 -6.69
C ALA A 75 -15.02 -3.94 -5.54
N GLY A 76 -13.73 -3.60 -5.59
CA GLY A 76 -12.76 -4.03 -4.57
C GLY A 76 -12.48 -5.54 -4.60
N ARG A 77 -12.76 -6.16 -5.74
CA ARG A 77 -12.55 -7.58 -6.02
C ARG A 77 -11.02 -7.86 -5.98
N GLY A 78 -10.57 -8.80 -5.14
CA GLY A 78 -9.15 -9.20 -4.99
C GLY A 78 -8.56 -8.93 -3.61
N VAL A 79 -9.29 -8.21 -2.75
CA VAL A 79 -8.87 -7.96 -1.36
C VAL A 79 -8.72 -9.28 -0.58
N ASN A 80 -9.70 -10.18 -0.70
CA ASN A 80 -9.69 -11.44 0.05
C ASN A 80 -8.53 -12.35 -0.38
N SER A 81 -8.28 -12.47 -1.69
CA SER A 81 -7.13 -13.24 -2.20
C SER A 81 -5.80 -12.61 -1.78
N ASN A 82 -5.67 -11.28 -1.81
CA ASN A 82 -4.49 -10.59 -1.28
C ASN A 82 -4.24 -10.90 0.21
N ILE A 83 -5.28 -10.84 1.04
CA ILE A 83 -5.18 -11.15 2.47
C ILE A 83 -4.81 -12.62 2.67
N LEU A 84 -5.53 -13.54 2.02
CA LEU A 84 -5.27 -14.97 2.14
C LEU A 84 -3.87 -15.35 1.64
N HIS A 85 -3.38 -14.71 0.57
CA HIS A 85 -2.02 -14.90 0.07
C HIS A 85 -1.00 -14.57 1.14
N VAL A 86 -1.10 -13.39 1.76
CA VAL A 86 -0.20 -12.98 2.85
C VAL A 86 -0.33 -13.93 4.03
N MET A 87 -1.55 -14.28 4.45
CA MET A 87 -1.77 -15.24 5.54
C MET A 87 -1.09 -16.59 5.29
N ASN A 88 -1.19 -17.13 4.08
CA ASN A 88 -0.55 -18.38 3.70
C ASN A 88 0.98 -18.30 3.78
N LEU A 89 1.58 -17.18 3.37
CA LEU A 89 3.03 -16.94 3.51
C LEU A 89 3.47 -16.77 4.99
N LEU A 90 2.63 -16.16 5.83
CA LEU A 90 2.91 -15.99 7.25
C LEU A 90 2.83 -17.32 8.01
N VAL A 91 1.84 -18.16 7.69
CA VAL A 91 1.72 -19.51 8.27
C VAL A 91 2.74 -20.48 7.68
N GLY A 92 3.16 -20.28 6.43
CA GLY A 92 3.92 -21.27 5.68
C GLY A 92 3.06 -22.43 5.20
N LYS A 93 1.79 -22.16 4.84
CA LYS A 93 0.86 -23.18 4.35
C LYS A 93 0.48 -22.92 2.90
N ALA A 94 0.73 -23.89 2.03
CA ALA A 94 0.35 -23.80 0.62
C ALA A 94 -1.19 -23.81 0.47
N SER A 95 -1.68 -23.08 -0.54
CA SER A 95 -3.09 -23.20 -0.95
C SER A 95 -3.34 -24.48 -1.72
N THR A 96 -4.54 -25.02 -1.54
CA THR A 96 -5.04 -26.14 -2.34
C THR A 96 -5.89 -25.64 -3.50
N GLY A 97 -5.89 -26.34 -4.63
CA GLY A 97 -6.80 -26.08 -5.75
C GLY A 97 -6.43 -24.89 -6.64
N LEU A 98 -5.14 -24.56 -6.75
CA LEU A 98 -4.67 -23.56 -7.71
C LEU A 98 -4.73 -24.10 -9.14
N ASP A 99 -5.24 -23.28 -10.08
CA ASP A 99 -5.26 -23.61 -11.50
C ASP A 99 -3.97 -23.16 -12.20
N TYR A 100 -2.97 -24.02 -12.17
CA TYR A 100 -1.68 -23.77 -12.81
C TYR A 100 -1.74 -23.70 -14.33
N LYS A 101 -2.72 -24.37 -14.96
CA LYS A 101 -2.90 -24.33 -16.42
C LYS A 101 -3.44 -22.99 -16.85
N GLN A 102 -4.38 -22.41 -16.09
CA GLN A 102 -4.87 -21.06 -16.35
C GLN A 102 -3.75 -20.03 -16.19
N ARG A 103 -2.95 -20.11 -15.11
CA ARG A 103 -1.77 -19.23 -14.91
C ARG A 103 -0.78 -19.28 -16.06
N ALA A 104 -0.40 -20.49 -16.46
CA ALA A 104 0.50 -20.68 -17.60
C ALA A 104 -0.11 -20.12 -18.89
N SER A 105 -1.42 -20.32 -19.10
CA SER A 105 -2.13 -19.75 -20.25
C SER A 105 -2.09 -18.22 -20.26
N ASP A 106 -2.28 -17.57 -19.11
CA ASP A 106 -2.27 -16.11 -18.99
C ASP A 106 -0.87 -15.53 -19.26
N MET A 107 0.18 -16.21 -18.79
CA MET A 107 1.58 -15.83 -19.06
C MET A 107 1.95 -15.98 -20.55
N LEU A 108 1.37 -16.97 -21.23
CA LEU A 108 1.61 -17.26 -22.65
C LEU A 108 0.56 -16.65 -23.59
N ASP A 109 -0.33 -15.79 -23.10
CA ASP A 109 -1.50 -15.33 -23.85
C ASP A 109 -1.12 -14.64 -25.17
N LYS A 110 -0.07 -13.80 -25.16
CA LYS A 110 0.44 -13.12 -26.36
C LYS A 110 0.94 -14.06 -27.45
N GLN A 111 1.29 -15.30 -27.10
CA GLN A 111 1.83 -16.31 -28.02
C GLN A 111 0.75 -17.29 -28.49
N LYS A 112 -0.47 -17.18 -27.97
CA LYS A 112 -1.57 -18.12 -28.20
C LYS A 112 -2.02 -18.08 -29.67
N PRO A 113 -1.88 -19.18 -30.43
CA PRO A 113 -2.34 -19.23 -31.81
C PRO A 113 -3.85 -19.10 -31.91
N PHE A 114 -4.33 -18.32 -32.88
CA PHE A 114 -5.77 -18.16 -33.13
C PHE A 114 -6.42 -19.46 -33.62
N ASN A 115 -5.76 -20.18 -34.53
CA ASN A 115 -6.27 -21.43 -35.08
C ASN A 115 -6.02 -22.60 -34.12
N ARG A 116 -7.08 -23.04 -33.43
CA ARG A 116 -7.06 -24.12 -32.43
C ARG A 116 -6.79 -25.52 -32.98
N PHE A 117 -6.78 -25.71 -34.29
CA PHE A 117 -6.52 -27.00 -34.93
C PHE A 117 -5.13 -27.08 -35.57
N SER A 118 -4.32 -26.03 -35.42
CA SER A 118 -2.97 -25.98 -36.00
C SER A 118 -1.95 -26.73 -35.15
N SER A 119 -0.88 -27.23 -35.79
CA SER A 119 0.29 -27.77 -35.08
C SER A 119 0.92 -26.75 -34.13
N ALA A 120 0.85 -25.46 -34.48
CA ALA A 120 1.27 -24.37 -33.60
C ALA A 120 0.45 -24.31 -32.30
N PHE A 121 -0.87 -24.54 -32.36
CA PHE A 121 -1.71 -24.58 -31.16
C PHE A 121 -1.39 -25.78 -30.29
N SER A 122 -1.17 -26.96 -30.87
CA SER A 122 -0.73 -28.16 -30.12
C SER A 122 0.63 -27.93 -29.45
N LYS A 123 1.55 -27.23 -30.12
CA LYS A 123 2.84 -26.83 -29.54
C LYS A 123 2.64 -25.88 -28.36
N TRP A 124 1.85 -24.83 -28.52
CA TRP A 124 1.50 -23.90 -27.44
C TRP A 124 0.84 -24.59 -26.24
N GLN A 125 -0.03 -25.58 -26.47
CA GLN A 125 -0.63 -26.37 -25.38
C GLN A 125 0.42 -27.19 -24.61
N SER A 126 1.41 -27.74 -25.31
CA SER A 126 2.50 -28.49 -24.68
C SER A 126 3.38 -27.57 -23.83
N GLU A 127 3.77 -26.40 -24.37
CA GLU A 127 4.52 -25.36 -23.64
C GLU A 127 3.75 -24.84 -22.42
N ARG A 128 2.42 -24.66 -22.54
CA ARG A 128 1.55 -24.30 -21.42
C ARG A 128 1.55 -25.36 -20.33
N ASP A 129 1.42 -26.64 -20.70
CA ASP A 129 1.34 -27.72 -19.71
C ASP A 129 2.68 -27.96 -19.00
N GLU A 130 3.81 -27.77 -19.72
CA GLU A 130 5.15 -27.75 -19.14
C GLU A 130 5.31 -26.59 -18.14
N LEU A 131 4.99 -25.36 -18.57
CA LEU A 131 5.03 -24.18 -17.70
C LEU A 131 4.11 -24.34 -16.47
N ALA A 132 2.92 -24.94 -16.62
CA ALA A 132 2.03 -25.20 -15.49
C ALA A 132 2.65 -26.16 -14.47
N SER A 133 3.34 -27.20 -14.93
CA SER A 133 4.07 -28.14 -14.07
C SER A 133 5.23 -27.45 -13.34
N ASP A 134 5.97 -26.59 -14.04
CA ASP A 134 7.08 -25.82 -13.46
C ASP A 134 6.59 -24.81 -12.42
N LEU A 135 5.50 -24.09 -12.71
CA LEU A 135 4.87 -23.17 -11.77
C LEU A 135 4.42 -23.90 -10.50
N LYS A 136 3.78 -25.06 -10.64
CA LYS A 136 3.37 -25.87 -9.49
C LYS A 136 4.57 -26.26 -8.65
N SER A 137 5.59 -26.84 -9.29
CA SER A 137 6.79 -27.31 -8.60
C SER A 137 7.54 -26.17 -7.90
N GLY A 138 7.66 -25.02 -8.56
CA GLY A 138 8.30 -23.83 -8.00
C GLY A 138 7.55 -23.23 -6.81
N LEU A 139 6.22 -23.11 -6.88
CA LEU A 139 5.42 -22.61 -5.77
C LEU A 139 5.38 -23.59 -4.59
N ASP A 140 5.29 -24.89 -4.85
CA ASP A 140 5.36 -25.93 -3.81
C ASP A 140 6.71 -25.87 -3.07
N PHE A 141 7.81 -25.79 -3.82
CA PHE A 141 9.15 -25.68 -3.23
C PHE A 141 9.33 -24.37 -2.44
N GLN A 142 8.86 -23.24 -2.97
CA GLN A 142 8.88 -21.97 -2.26
C GLN A 142 8.13 -22.08 -0.93
N MET A 143 6.94 -22.69 -0.93
CA MET A 143 6.14 -22.84 0.29
C MET A 143 6.76 -23.77 1.32
N GLN A 144 7.40 -24.86 0.88
CA GLN A 144 8.18 -25.72 1.78
C GLN A 144 9.33 -24.96 2.44
N SER A 145 10.07 -24.17 1.66
CA SER A 145 11.15 -23.32 2.17
C SER A 145 10.64 -22.29 3.19
N ILE A 146 9.52 -21.63 2.88
CA ILE A 146 8.87 -20.68 3.80
C ILE A 146 8.42 -21.39 5.08
N ALA A 147 7.79 -22.56 4.98
CA ALA A 147 7.32 -23.32 6.15
C ALA A 147 8.48 -23.64 7.11
N LEU A 148 9.61 -24.12 6.58
CA LEU A 148 10.82 -24.39 7.36
C LEU A 148 11.37 -23.10 8.01
N GLU A 149 11.37 -21.99 7.28
CA GLU A 149 11.77 -20.69 7.83
C GLU A 149 10.85 -20.23 8.96
N ARG A 150 9.53 -20.37 8.84
CA ARG A 150 8.58 -19.99 9.90
C ARG A 150 8.69 -20.87 11.14
N GLN A 151 9.04 -22.15 10.96
CA GLN A 151 9.31 -23.05 12.06
C GLN A 151 10.62 -22.68 12.78
N LYS A 152 11.67 -22.37 12.03
CA LYS A 152 12.99 -22.01 12.57
C LYS A 152 13.00 -20.62 13.21
N ASN A 153 12.35 -19.67 12.55
CA ASN A 153 12.31 -18.25 12.91
C ASN A 153 10.86 -17.75 12.95
N PRO A 154 10.10 -18.05 14.02
CA PRO A 154 8.72 -17.59 14.16
C PRO A 154 8.62 -16.06 14.07
N ILE A 155 7.61 -15.58 13.34
CA ILE A 155 7.36 -14.13 13.18
C ILE A 155 6.84 -13.58 14.50
N THR A 156 7.46 -12.51 14.98
CA THR A 156 7.04 -11.80 16.20
C THR A 156 6.46 -10.42 15.91
N GLN A 157 6.79 -9.85 14.75
CA GLN A 157 6.30 -8.54 14.33
C GLN A 157 5.99 -8.51 12.83
N LEU A 158 4.90 -7.82 12.48
CA LEU A 158 4.49 -7.53 11.13
C LEU A 158 4.35 -6.02 10.93
N ASN A 159 5.11 -5.48 9.98
CA ASN A 159 4.96 -4.10 9.55
C ASN A 159 4.12 -4.08 8.27
N LEU A 160 3.08 -3.26 8.24
CA LEU A 160 2.17 -3.15 7.11
C LEU A 160 2.23 -1.73 6.56
N ILE A 161 2.40 -1.59 5.25
CA ILE A 161 2.25 -0.32 4.57
C ILE A 161 1.35 -0.48 3.35
N GLY A 162 0.46 0.47 3.15
CA GLY A 162 -0.39 0.46 1.97
C GLY A 162 -1.02 1.80 1.65
N TRP A 163 -1.30 1.99 0.36
CA TRP A 163 -1.95 3.17 -0.19
C TRP A 163 -3.37 2.84 -0.66
N SER A 164 -4.32 3.77 -0.49
CA SER A 164 -5.68 3.60 -1.01
C SER A 164 -6.38 2.37 -0.42
N ARG A 165 -6.97 1.51 -1.26
CA ARG A 165 -7.48 0.20 -0.84
C ARG A 165 -6.40 -0.64 -0.17
N GLY A 166 -5.13 -0.55 -0.57
CA GLY A 166 -4.01 -1.24 0.11
C GLY A 166 -3.83 -0.80 1.56
N GLY A 167 -4.09 0.48 1.88
CA GLY A 167 -4.10 0.97 3.25
C GLY A 167 -5.25 0.38 4.08
N VAL A 168 -6.42 0.16 3.48
CA VAL A 168 -7.55 -0.52 4.13
C VAL A 168 -7.28 -2.02 4.27
N THR A 169 -6.61 -2.64 3.30
CA THR A 169 -6.15 -4.04 3.38
C THR A 169 -5.23 -4.25 4.59
N CYS A 170 -4.40 -3.27 4.96
CA CYS A 170 -3.59 -3.35 6.17
C CYS A 170 -4.46 -3.51 7.43
N PHE A 171 -5.58 -2.77 7.51
CA PHE A 171 -6.50 -2.86 8.66
C PHE A 171 -7.17 -4.23 8.72
N GLU A 172 -7.67 -4.72 7.59
CA GLU A 172 -8.38 -6.00 7.56
C GLU A 172 -7.45 -7.19 7.77
N LEU A 173 -6.23 -7.15 7.22
CA LEU A 173 -5.21 -8.16 7.51
C LEU A 173 -4.87 -8.17 9.00
N ALA A 174 -4.66 -7.01 9.63
CA ALA A 174 -4.33 -6.95 11.06
C ALA A 174 -5.39 -7.65 11.93
N ASN A 175 -6.68 -7.48 11.62
CA ASN A 175 -7.76 -8.18 12.31
C ASN A 175 -7.89 -9.66 11.90
N ALA A 176 -7.58 -10.00 10.66
CA ALA A 176 -7.58 -11.40 10.19
C ALA A 176 -6.54 -12.25 10.94
N LEU A 177 -5.39 -11.68 11.32
CA LEU A 177 -4.37 -12.36 12.12
C LEU A 177 -4.92 -12.87 13.47
N LEU A 178 -5.79 -12.09 14.11
CA LEU A 178 -6.39 -12.46 15.40
C LEU A 178 -7.29 -13.70 15.31
N LYS A 179 -7.78 -14.02 14.10
CA LYS A 179 -8.66 -15.17 13.85
C LYS A 179 -7.86 -16.46 13.63
N VAL A 180 -6.54 -16.38 13.51
CA VAL A 180 -5.65 -17.52 13.30
C VAL A 180 -4.77 -17.70 14.53
N PRO A 181 -4.96 -18.75 15.35
CA PRO A 181 -4.27 -18.90 16.64
C PRO A 181 -2.74 -18.78 16.56
N SER A 182 -2.11 -19.30 15.49
CA SER A 182 -0.66 -19.22 15.30
C SER A 182 -0.15 -17.82 14.96
N LEU A 183 -1.02 -16.89 14.55
CA LEU A 183 -0.66 -15.52 14.15
C LEU A 183 -1.22 -14.46 15.12
N ALA A 184 -2.14 -14.82 16.01
CA ALA A 184 -2.86 -13.89 16.86
C ALA A 184 -1.95 -13.07 17.80
N ASN A 185 -0.77 -13.60 18.14
CA ASN A 185 0.20 -12.96 19.04
C ASN A 185 1.23 -12.07 18.30
N ILE A 186 1.16 -11.99 16.97
CA ILE A 186 2.07 -11.13 16.19
C ILE A 186 1.77 -9.67 16.47
N ASN A 187 2.78 -8.90 16.87
CA ASN A 187 2.65 -7.46 17.00
C ASN A 187 2.56 -6.80 15.61
N VAL A 188 1.59 -5.93 15.39
CA VAL A 188 1.37 -5.28 14.09
C VAL A 188 1.63 -3.78 14.18
N ASN A 189 2.39 -3.24 13.24
CA ASN A 189 2.54 -1.81 13.01
C ASN A 189 2.01 -1.44 11.63
N ILE A 190 1.30 -0.32 11.49
CA ILE A 190 0.63 0.06 10.24
C ILE A 190 1.03 1.46 9.80
N PHE A 191 1.48 1.61 8.56
CA PHE A 191 1.67 2.90 7.89
C PHE A 191 0.68 3.01 6.72
N ALA A 192 -0.43 3.72 6.91
CA ALA A 192 -1.49 3.84 5.90
C ALA A 192 -1.43 5.19 5.18
N LEU A 193 -1.46 5.14 3.85
CA LEU A 193 -1.48 6.30 2.96
C LEU A 193 -2.89 6.45 2.38
N ASP A 194 -3.60 7.46 2.86
CA ASP A 194 -4.98 7.78 2.47
C ASP A 194 -5.87 6.53 2.27
N PRO A 195 -6.09 5.75 3.34
CA PRO A 195 -6.81 4.47 3.27
C PRO A 195 -8.26 4.69 2.83
N VAL A 196 -8.58 4.30 1.59
CA VAL A 196 -9.90 4.49 0.97
C VAL A 196 -10.49 3.12 0.63
N PRO A 197 -11.65 2.75 1.21
CA PRO A 197 -12.26 1.45 0.92
C PRO A 197 -12.89 1.39 -0.48
N GLY A 198 -13.36 2.53 -1.00
CA GLY A 198 -14.11 2.64 -2.25
C GLY A 198 -15.63 2.51 -2.08
N GLY A 199 -16.38 2.86 -3.13
CA GLY A 199 -17.85 2.97 -3.10
C GLY A 199 -18.56 1.63 -2.98
N MET A 200 -18.22 0.70 -3.87
CA MET A 200 -18.49 -0.72 -3.70
C MET A 200 -17.20 -1.33 -3.12
N ASN A 201 -17.23 -1.80 -1.88
CA ASN A 201 -16.03 -2.36 -1.26
C ASN A 201 -16.29 -3.74 -0.67
N ALA A 202 -15.30 -4.61 -0.83
CA ALA A 202 -15.32 -5.98 -0.32
C ALA A 202 -14.85 -6.07 1.14
N PHE A 203 -14.41 -4.96 1.73
CA PHE A 203 -13.85 -4.93 3.07
C PHE A 203 -14.94 -5.12 4.13
N LYS A 204 -14.70 -6.03 5.07
CA LYS A 204 -15.68 -6.36 6.13
C LYS A 204 -15.21 -5.88 7.50
N ASP A 205 -13.91 -6.02 7.76
CA ASP A 205 -13.36 -5.93 9.12
C ASP A 205 -12.20 -4.92 9.22
N TYR A 206 -12.49 -3.67 8.83
CA TYR A 206 -11.48 -2.60 8.75
C TYR A 206 -11.83 -1.36 9.60
N LYS A 207 -12.98 -1.37 10.27
CA LYS A 207 -13.51 -0.18 10.98
C LYS A 207 -12.95 -0.01 12.38
N THR A 208 -12.41 -1.07 12.97
CA THR A 208 -11.83 -1.13 14.32
C THR A 208 -10.57 -1.98 14.24
N LEU A 209 -9.51 -1.63 14.96
CA LEU A 209 -8.28 -2.41 15.06
C LEU A 209 -8.18 -3.09 16.41
N GLY A 210 -7.79 -4.36 16.40
CA GLY A 210 -7.61 -5.16 17.61
C GLY A 210 -6.32 -4.85 18.40
N PRO A 211 -6.14 -5.52 19.54
CA PRO A 211 -5.04 -5.25 20.49
C PRO A 211 -3.65 -5.66 20.00
N ASN A 212 -3.56 -6.43 18.91
CA ASN A 212 -2.31 -6.77 18.26
C ASN A 212 -1.65 -5.57 17.56
N VAL A 213 -2.43 -4.55 17.17
CA VAL A 213 -1.88 -3.34 16.56
C VAL A 213 -1.24 -2.44 17.62
N LYS A 214 0.09 -2.28 17.56
CA LYS A 214 0.87 -1.52 18.53
C LYS A 214 1.05 -0.06 18.11
N GLN A 215 1.27 0.18 16.82
CA GLN A 215 1.44 1.52 16.28
C GLN A 215 0.71 1.69 14.95
N ILE A 216 0.15 2.87 14.72
CA ILE A 216 -0.44 3.25 13.44
C ILE A 216 -0.04 4.68 13.05
N VAL A 217 0.44 4.84 11.81
CA VAL A 217 0.68 6.14 11.18
C VAL A 217 -0.26 6.26 9.99
N CYS A 218 -1.06 7.32 9.95
CA CYS A 218 -1.94 7.61 8.82
C CYS A 218 -1.62 8.99 8.22
N VAL A 219 -1.27 9.01 6.94
CA VAL A 219 -1.13 10.25 6.15
C VAL A 219 -2.34 10.36 5.23
N PHE A 220 -3.17 11.37 5.43
CA PHE A 220 -4.35 11.60 4.61
C PHE A 220 -4.10 12.72 3.62
N ALA A 221 -4.66 12.62 2.43
CA ALA A 221 -4.62 13.74 1.50
C ALA A 221 -5.62 14.81 1.96
N GLN A 222 -5.31 16.09 1.76
CA GLN A 222 -6.18 17.18 2.17
C GLN A 222 -7.14 17.62 1.04
N ASP A 223 -6.68 17.57 -0.21
CA ASP A 223 -7.30 18.32 -1.32
C ASP A 223 -8.09 17.45 -2.30
N GLU A 224 -8.36 16.18 -1.97
CA GLU A 224 -9.12 15.29 -2.83
C GLU A 224 -10.62 15.29 -2.50
N ARG A 225 -11.46 15.23 -3.55
CA ARG A 225 -12.90 15.52 -3.55
C ARG A 225 -13.73 14.52 -4.39
N SER A 226 -13.07 13.52 -4.97
CA SER A 226 -13.72 12.53 -5.83
C SER A 226 -14.75 11.73 -5.06
N LEU A 227 -15.87 11.45 -5.75
CA LEU A 227 -16.87 10.53 -5.24
C LEU A 227 -16.20 9.17 -4.94
N PHE A 228 -16.59 8.55 -3.83
CA PHE A 228 -16.04 7.27 -3.33
C PHE A 228 -14.59 7.31 -2.80
N PHE A 229 -13.96 8.48 -2.69
CA PHE A 229 -12.61 8.65 -2.09
C PHE A 229 -12.64 9.11 -0.63
N LYS A 230 -13.69 8.74 0.10
CA LYS A 230 -13.78 9.01 1.55
C LYS A 230 -12.75 8.13 2.27
N ALA A 231 -11.74 8.75 2.88
CA ALA A 231 -10.70 8.03 3.59
C ALA A 231 -11.20 7.57 4.97
N ARG A 232 -10.58 6.54 5.54
CA ARG A 232 -11.01 5.89 6.79
C ARG A 232 -9.90 5.90 7.83
N MET A 233 -10.18 6.48 9.00
CA MET A 233 -9.43 6.20 10.21
C MET A 233 -10.19 5.14 11.03
N PRO A 234 -9.60 3.98 11.36
CA PRO A 234 -10.26 2.98 12.17
C PRO A 234 -10.34 3.40 13.64
N ASN A 235 -11.27 2.81 14.38
CA ASN A 235 -11.28 2.86 15.84
C ASN A 235 -10.07 2.09 16.35
N LEU A 236 -9.33 2.68 17.28
CA LEU A 236 -8.11 2.09 17.80
C LEU A 236 -8.38 1.40 19.13
N HIS A 237 -7.67 0.30 19.38
CA HIS A 237 -7.57 -0.24 20.72
C HIS A 237 -6.88 0.79 21.64
N LYS A 238 -7.27 0.84 22.92
CA LYS A 238 -6.79 1.86 23.89
C LYS A 238 -5.26 1.95 24.05
N ASN A 239 -4.54 0.86 23.76
CA ASN A 239 -3.08 0.78 23.87
C ASN A 239 -2.36 1.02 22.54
N THR A 240 -3.07 1.27 21.45
CA THR A 240 -2.46 1.53 20.14
C THR A 240 -1.98 2.96 20.08
N LYS A 241 -0.67 3.14 19.92
CA LYS A 241 -0.06 4.46 19.68
C LYS A 241 -0.36 4.92 18.27
N PHE A 242 -0.58 6.21 18.06
CA PHE A 242 -0.99 6.69 16.75
C PHE A 242 -0.39 8.04 16.35
N TYR A 243 -0.16 8.19 15.05
CA TYR A 243 0.18 9.45 14.42
C TYR A 243 -0.69 9.68 13.20
N THR A 244 -1.27 10.86 13.09
CA THR A 244 -2.09 11.23 11.93
C THR A 244 -1.63 12.58 11.41
N THR A 245 -1.72 12.81 10.10
CA THR A 245 -1.49 14.14 9.52
C THR A 245 -2.24 14.30 8.21
N LEU A 246 -2.69 15.52 7.91
CA LEU A 246 -3.23 15.92 6.61
C LEU A 246 -2.09 16.46 5.74
N MET A 247 -1.86 15.91 4.56
CA MET A 247 -0.85 16.42 3.62
C MET A 247 -1.53 17.12 2.44
N PRO A 248 -1.06 18.32 2.02
CA PRO A 248 -1.57 18.98 0.82
C PRO A 248 -1.47 18.07 -0.42
N GLY A 249 -2.46 18.19 -1.30
CA GLY A 249 -2.58 17.42 -2.53
C GLY A 249 -3.71 16.41 -2.52
N ARG A 250 -3.83 15.74 -3.67
CA ARG A 250 -4.85 14.71 -3.94
C ARG A 250 -4.36 13.33 -3.53
N HIS A 251 -5.24 12.34 -3.70
CA HIS A 251 -4.97 10.94 -3.38
C HIS A 251 -3.61 10.45 -3.90
N GLY A 252 -3.31 10.67 -5.18
CA GLY A 252 -2.04 10.26 -5.79
C GLY A 252 -0.85 11.15 -5.45
N THR A 253 -1.05 12.38 -4.98
CA THR A 253 0.04 13.30 -4.65
C THR A 253 0.89 12.78 -3.48
N LEU A 254 0.26 12.07 -2.54
CA LEU A 254 0.95 11.43 -1.41
C LEU A 254 1.99 10.40 -1.83
N VAL A 255 1.74 9.72 -2.95
CA VAL A 255 2.61 8.66 -3.47
C VAL A 255 3.45 9.11 -4.66
N GLY A 256 3.57 10.43 -4.86
CA GLY A 256 4.50 11.02 -5.83
C GLY A 256 3.89 11.56 -7.11
N ALA A 257 2.56 11.56 -7.27
CA ALA A 257 1.89 12.21 -8.41
C ALA A 257 1.93 13.74 -8.26
N SER A 258 3.07 14.31 -8.62
CA SER A 258 3.46 15.70 -8.35
C SER A 258 3.07 16.69 -9.43
N ARG A 259 2.32 16.24 -10.45
CA ARG A 259 1.86 17.13 -11.51
C ARG A 259 0.77 18.07 -11.00
N THR A 260 0.63 19.25 -11.60
CA THR A 260 -0.33 20.28 -11.16
C THR A 260 -1.80 19.84 -11.15
N SER A 261 -2.16 18.78 -11.87
CA SER A 261 -3.51 18.17 -11.81
C SER A 261 -3.72 17.20 -10.63
N GLY A 262 -2.63 16.76 -9.97
CA GLY A 262 -2.62 15.69 -8.98
C GLY A 262 -2.78 14.29 -9.60
N GLY A 263 -2.66 14.19 -10.93
CA GLY A 263 -2.68 12.94 -11.71
C GLY A 263 -1.63 12.98 -12.81
N SER A 264 -1.95 12.48 -14.01
CA SER A 264 -0.99 12.33 -15.11
C SER A 264 -0.74 13.59 -15.97
N LYS A 265 -1.41 14.72 -15.69
CA LYS A 265 -1.33 15.94 -16.54
C LYS A 265 -0.72 17.14 -15.81
N GLY A 266 -0.01 17.99 -16.57
CA GLY A 266 0.61 19.23 -16.07
C GLY A 266 2.07 19.07 -15.62
N GLU A 267 2.69 20.16 -15.16
CA GLU A 267 4.09 20.21 -14.74
C GLU A 267 4.32 19.62 -13.34
N HIS A 268 5.50 19.06 -13.08
CA HIS A 268 5.90 18.47 -11.79
C HIS A 268 6.27 19.51 -10.73
N LEU A 269 5.33 20.39 -10.35
CA LEU A 269 5.59 21.46 -9.39
C LEU A 269 5.25 21.09 -7.92
N LEU A 270 4.61 19.94 -7.69
CA LEU A 270 4.02 19.58 -6.40
C LEU A 270 4.75 18.39 -5.76
N LEU A 271 6.07 18.49 -5.70
CA LEU A 271 6.96 17.42 -5.26
C LEU A 271 6.93 17.18 -3.75
N GLY A 272 6.67 18.22 -2.95
CA GLY A 272 6.75 18.20 -1.49
C GLY A 272 6.00 17.05 -0.81
N PRO A 273 4.69 16.88 -1.06
CA PRO A 273 3.89 15.84 -0.40
C PRO A 273 4.46 14.44 -0.60
N GLY A 274 4.83 14.07 -1.83
CA GLY A 274 5.36 12.74 -2.14
C GLY A 274 6.71 12.47 -1.48
N PHE A 275 7.64 13.43 -1.55
CA PHE A 275 8.96 13.27 -0.92
C PHE A 275 8.90 13.22 0.60
N ILE A 276 8.13 14.11 1.24
CA ILE A 276 7.99 14.09 2.70
C ILE A 276 7.31 12.80 3.16
N THR A 277 6.25 12.38 2.48
CA THR A 277 5.54 11.14 2.84
C THR A 277 6.43 9.92 2.69
N ARG A 278 7.22 9.85 1.61
CA ARG A 278 8.19 8.77 1.38
C ARG A 278 9.28 8.75 2.45
N ASP A 279 9.94 9.88 2.69
CA ASP A 279 11.01 9.98 3.69
C ASP A 279 10.51 9.59 5.09
N PHE A 280 9.30 10.05 5.45
CA PHE A 280 8.69 9.71 6.73
C PHE A 280 8.36 8.22 6.83
N ALA A 281 7.82 7.61 5.77
CA ALA A 281 7.57 6.17 5.71
C ALA A 281 8.87 5.35 5.83
N GLU A 282 9.94 5.73 5.12
CA GLU A 282 11.25 5.06 5.19
C GLU A 282 11.78 5.08 6.63
N LYS A 283 11.77 6.25 7.28
CA LYS A 283 12.27 6.41 8.66
C LYS A 283 11.43 5.64 9.67
N VAL A 284 10.11 5.69 9.57
CA VAL A 284 9.22 4.98 10.50
C VAL A 284 9.34 3.47 10.33
N LEU A 285 9.28 2.96 9.09
CA LEU A 285 9.45 1.52 8.81
C LEU A 285 10.83 1.02 9.27
N ALA A 286 11.89 1.81 9.05
CA ALA A 286 13.22 1.48 9.55
C ALA A 286 13.26 1.40 11.08
N SER A 287 12.58 2.32 11.77
CA SER A 287 12.47 2.27 13.24
C SER A 287 11.68 1.05 13.73
N TRP A 288 10.77 0.53 12.92
CA TRP A 288 10.06 -0.72 13.18
C TRP A 288 10.86 -1.95 12.72
N GLY A 289 12.11 -1.80 12.30
CA GLY A 289 13.00 -2.91 11.94
C GLY A 289 12.95 -3.36 10.49
N THR A 290 12.24 -2.66 9.60
CA THR A 290 12.37 -2.89 8.15
C THR A 290 13.76 -2.45 7.69
N GLN A 291 14.51 -3.32 7.02
CA GLN A 291 15.84 -2.99 6.52
C GLN A 291 15.76 -2.52 5.07
N PHE A 292 16.37 -1.37 4.75
CA PHE A 292 16.46 -0.84 3.39
C PHE A 292 17.90 -0.90 2.86
N LYS A 293 18.05 -1.02 1.54
CA LYS A 293 19.34 -1.00 0.83
C LYS A 293 20.06 0.32 1.12
N GLN A 294 21.35 0.24 1.36
CA GLN A 294 22.18 1.43 1.61
C GLN A 294 22.03 2.44 0.46
N LYS A 295 21.87 3.73 0.78
CA LYS A 295 21.69 4.85 -0.16
C LYS A 295 20.38 4.84 -0.99
N SER A 296 19.46 3.91 -0.73
CA SER A 296 18.17 3.86 -1.45
C SER A 296 17.07 4.72 -0.82
N THR A 297 17.25 5.10 0.46
CA THR A 297 16.37 6.00 1.21
C THR A 297 16.71 7.47 0.96
N LEU A 298 15.72 8.35 1.10
CA LEU A 298 15.87 9.81 0.92
C LEU A 298 16.69 10.45 2.04
N CYS A 299 16.53 9.98 3.27
CA CYS A 299 17.26 10.46 4.45
C CYS A 299 17.25 11.99 4.60
N LEU A 300 16.09 12.62 4.40
CA LEU A 300 15.99 14.09 4.41
C LEU A 300 16.38 14.65 5.77
N SER A 301 17.20 15.71 5.78
CA SER A 301 17.49 16.50 6.98
C SER A 301 16.26 17.32 7.39
N LYS A 302 16.27 17.84 8.63
CA LYS A 302 15.21 18.75 9.11
C LYS A 302 15.06 19.94 8.15
N GLU A 303 16.17 20.52 7.72
CA GLU A 303 16.24 21.69 6.84
C GLU A 303 15.63 21.39 5.48
N GLN A 304 15.93 20.21 4.91
CA GLN A 304 15.35 19.77 3.64
C GLN A 304 13.83 19.52 3.76
N ILE A 305 13.36 18.96 4.88
CA ILE A 305 11.93 18.80 5.14
C ILE A 305 11.24 20.18 5.22
N LEU A 306 11.84 21.14 5.94
CA LEU A 306 11.32 22.51 6.03
C LEU A 306 11.34 23.23 4.67
N GLU A 307 12.35 23.01 3.83
CA GLU A 307 12.41 23.56 2.47
C GLU A 307 11.25 23.03 1.61
N LEU A 308 10.95 21.74 1.68
CA LEU A 308 9.81 21.14 0.99
C LEU A 308 8.48 21.71 1.49
N TYR A 309 8.33 21.96 2.79
CA TYR A 309 7.18 22.68 3.34
C TYR A 309 7.09 24.13 2.86
N GLY A 310 8.22 24.83 2.76
CA GLY A 310 8.27 26.17 2.16
C GLY A 310 7.80 26.18 0.71
N LYS A 311 8.21 25.19 -0.09
CA LYS A 311 7.73 25.00 -1.47
C LYS A 311 6.22 24.72 -1.51
N MET A 312 5.70 23.90 -0.59
CA MET A 312 4.25 23.65 -0.50
C MET A 312 3.47 24.92 -0.16
N ALA A 313 3.96 25.74 0.77
CA ALA A 313 3.34 27.00 1.14
C ALA A 313 3.31 27.98 -0.05
N LYS A 314 4.42 28.11 -0.79
CA LYS A 314 4.49 28.92 -2.02
C LYS A 314 3.50 28.45 -3.09
N ASN A 315 3.29 27.13 -3.20
CA ASN A 315 2.39 26.53 -4.18
C ASN A 315 0.96 26.30 -3.67
N LYS A 316 0.55 26.91 -2.55
CA LYS A 316 -0.79 26.73 -1.93
C LYS A 316 -1.95 26.90 -2.92
N ALA A 317 -1.86 27.88 -3.82
CA ALA A 317 -2.89 28.12 -4.84
C ALA A 317 -3.06 26.94 -5.82
N LEU A 318 -2.00 26.19 -6.12
CA LEU A 318 -2.07 25.00 -6.98
C LEU A 318 -2.79 23.84 -6.28
N TYR A 319 -2.57 23.66 -4.97
CA TYR A 319 -3.29 22.67 -4.17
C TYR A 319 -4.78 23.00 -4.06
N ASN A 320 -5.14 24.27 -3.83
CA ASN A 320 -6.55 24.68 -3.81
C ASN A 320 -7.26 24.42 -5.15
N LYS A 321 -6.58 24.64 -6.29
CA LYS A 321 -7.12 24.35 -7.63
C LYS A 321 -7.46 22.86 -7.82
N MET A 322 -6.87 21.95 -7.04
CA MET A 322 -7.15 20.53 -7.12
C MET A 322 -8.55 20.14 -6.66
N HIS A 323 -9.23 20.98 -5.86
CA HIS A 323 -10.59 20.69 -5.40
C HIS A 323 -11.58 20.53 -6.57
N ASN A 324 -11.25 21.13 -7.72
CA ASN A 324 -12.04 21.08 -8.96
C ASN A 324 -11.62 19.93 -9.90
N LYS A 325 -10.73 19.02 -9.45
CA LYS A 325 -10.27 17.87 -10.24
C LYS A 325 -10.72 16.59 -9.54
N VAL A 326 -11.54 15.79 -10.22
CA VAL A 326 -12.03 14.49 -9.72
C VAL A 326 -11.54 13.33 -10.61
N TYR A 327 -11.34 12.15 -10.02
CA TYR A 327 -11.05 10.90 -10.73
C TYR A 327 -12.32 10.22 -11.26
N THR A 328 -13.48 10.49 -10.64
CA THR A 328 -14.79 10.05 -11.11
C THR A 328 -15.33 10.96 -12.21
N ALA A 329 -16.40 10.55 -12.91
CA ALA A 329 -16.98 11.31 -14.01
C ALA A 329 -17.11 12.82 -13.68
N LYS A 330 -16.69 13.67 -14.61
CA LYS A 330 -16.42 15.13 -14.45
C LYS A 330 -17.56 15.96 -13.83
N ASN A 331 -18.78 15.42 -13.75
CA ASN A 331 -19.99 16.13 -13.31
C ASN A 331 -20.57 15.62 -11.97
N LEU A 332 -19.84 14.76 -11.23
CA LEU A 332 -20.26 14.26 -9.91
C LEU A 332 -19.28 14.72 -8.81
N ILE A 333 -19.21 16.03 -8.57
CA ILE A 333 -18.59 16.58 -7.36
C ILE A 333 -19.62 16.44 -6.23
N VAL A 334 -19.59 15.33 -5.48
CA VAL A 334 -20.59 15.06 -4.42
C VAL A 334 -20.04 15.36 -3.02
N THR A 335 -18.83 15.89 -2.90
CA THR A 335 -18.33 16.38 -1.60
C THR A 335 -17.91 17.84 -1.69
N THR A 336 -18.89 18.73 -1.51
CA THR A 336 -18.66 20.11 -1.04
C THR A 336 -18.32 20.15 0.45
N THR A 337 -18.35 19.02 1.15
CA THR A 337 -18.13 18.96 2.60
C THR A 337 -16.66 18.72 2.93
N SER A 338 -16.18 19.53 3.87
CA SER A 338 -14.88 19.47 4.54
C SER A 338 -14.60 18.14 5.28
N ASN A 339 -15.55 17.21 5.34
CA ASN A 339 -15.47 15.97 6.13
C ASN A 339 -15.11 14.74 5.27
N ARG A 340 -13.93 14.76 4.65
CA ARG A 340 -13.39 13.69 3.80
C ARG A 340 -13.01 12.43 4.59
N ILE A 341 -12.65 12.57 5.87
CA ILE A 341 -12.10 11.47 6.65
C ILE A 341 -13.17 10.96 7.61
N ALA A 342 -13.59 9.71 7.42
CA ALA A 342 -14.49 9.06 8.34
C ALA A 342 -13.71 8.59 9.58
N ALA A 343 -13.79 9.38 10.67
CA ALA A 343 -13.16 9.11 11.97
C ALA A 343 -14.20 9.27 13.10
N HIS A 344 -14.13 8.40 14.12
CA HIS A 344 -15.05 8.43 15.28
C HIS A 344 -14.44 9.08 16.53
N SER A 345 -13.15 9.43 16.50
CA SER A 345 -12.41 10.02 17.63
C SER A 345 -11.71 11.32 17.23
N ASN A 346 -11.35 12.12 18.23
CA ASN A 346 -10.56 13.33 18.02
C ASN A 346 -9.09 12.95 17.76
N PHE A 347 -8.71 12.88 16.49
CA PHE A 347 -7.32 12.69 16.09
C PHE A 347 -6.68 14.06 15.81
N PRO A 348 -5.66 14.50 16.58
CA PRO A 348 -5.10 15.84 16.47
C PRO A 348 -4.64 16.20 15.05
N GLY A 349 -4.04 15.23 14.34
CA GLY A 349 -3.57 15.46 12.97
C GLY A 349 -4.66 15.62 11.91
N ILE A 350 -5.92 15.41 12.28
CA ILE A 350 -7.09 15.52 11.41
C ILE A 350 -7.95 16.73 11.81
N GLN A 351 -8.11 16.99 13.11
CA GLN A 351 -9.07 17.98 13.63
C GLN A 351 -8.42 19.29 14.09
N GLN A 352 -7.15 19.27 14.49
CA GLN A 352 -6.47 20.45 15.00
C GLN A 352 -5.98 21.35 13.84
N GLN A 353 -6.11 22.66 14.02
CA GLN A 353 -5.45 23.64 13.17
C GLN A 353 -4.07 23.97 13.72
N TYR A 354 -3.08 24.07 12.83
CA TYR A 354 -1.70 24.38 13.19
C TYR A 354 -1.37 25.77 12.62
N SER A 355 -1.60 26.83 13.40
CA SER A 355 -1.60 28.23 12.93
C SER A 355 -0.36 28.64 12.12
N ASN A 356 0.82 28.14 12.51
CA ASN A 356 2.11 28.47 11.88
C ASN A 356 2.69 27.31 11.04
N ALA A 357 1.90 26.26 10.77
CA ALA A 357 2.37 25.08 10.08
C ALA A 357 1.38 24.64 8.99
N VAL A 358 1.89 23.85 8.04
CA VAL A 358 1.06 23.34 6.94
C VAL A 358 0.14 22.22 7.45
N ASN A 359 0.65 21.41 8.39
CA ASN A 359 -0.02 20.29 9.02
C ASN A 359 0.71 19.89 10.31
N ARG A 360 0.21 18.85 10.98
CA ARG A 360 0.83 18.30 12.21
C ARG A 360 2.30 17.98 12.00
N HIS A 361 2.64 17.27 10.93
CA HIS A 361 4.04 16.89 10.67
C HIS A 361 4.97 18.11 10.50
N HIS A 362 4.51 19.17 9.84
CA HIS A 362 5.28 20.42 9.77
C HIS A 362 5.44 21.05 11.17
N SER A 363 4.37 21.09 11.96
CA SER A 363 4.39 21.63 13.33
C SER A 363 5.39 20.87 14.22
N ASP A 364 5.38 19.55 14.12
CA ASP A 364 6.25 18.67 14.90
C ASP A 364 7.72 18.81 14.45
N VAL A 365 7.98 18.96 13.14
CA VAL A 365 9.34 19.26 12.63
C VAL A 365 9.85 20.61 13.12
N LEU A 366 9.01 21.66 13.11
CA LEU A 366 9.38 22.98 13.66
C LEU A 366 9.73 22.88 15.14
N SER A 367 9.02 22.03 15.88
CA SER A 367 9.20 21.80 17.31
C SER A 367 10.31 20.80 17.67
N ASN A 368 11.17 20.41 16.70
CA ASN A 368 12.24 19.43 16.90
C ASN A 368 11.77 18.04 17.36
N ASN A 369 10.55 17.64 17.01
CA ASN A 369 10.02 16.34 17.40
C ASN A 369 10.82 15.21 16.72
N ALA A 370 11.39 14.31 17.53
CA ALA A 370 12.24 13.23 17.03
C ALA A 370 11.48 12.16 16.22
N PHE A 371 10.18 11.97 16.45
CA PHE A 371 9.36 11.09 15.62
C PHE A 371 9.18 11.68 14.22
N ALA A 372 8.79 12.95 14.10
CA ALA A 372 8.59 13.58 12.80
C ALA A 372 9.89 13.71 11.99
N ILE A 373 11.02 14.04 12.63
CA ILE A 373 12.29 14.25 11.93
C ILE A 373 13.02 12.94 11.62
N LYS A 374 13.04 12.01 12.57
CA LYS A 374 13.88 10.79 12.51
C LYS A 374 13.08 9.49 12.45
N GLY A 375 11.75 9.55 12.49
CA GLY A 375 10.89 8.36 12.57
C GLY A 375 11.04 7.56 13.86
N ASN A 376 11.63 8.13 14.93
CA ASN A 376 11.90 7.38 16.17
C ASN A 376 10.60 6.95 16.87
N SER A 377 10.12 5.75 16.56
CA SER A 377 8.85 5.21 17.06
C SER A 377 8.79 5.01 18.57
N LEU A 378 9.92 4.98 19.27
CA LEU A 378 9.94 4.85 20.74
C LEU A 378 9.37 6.11 21.42
N VAL A 379 9.53 7.28 20.79
CA VAL A 379 9.02 8.55 21.34
C VAL A 379 7.61 8.88 20.84
N LEU A 380 6.99 8.01 20.03
CA LEU A 380 5.58 8.15 19.71
C LEU A 380 4.78 7.88 20.99
N VAL A 381 4.08 8.91 21.47
CA VAL A 381 3.26 8.84 22.68
C VAL A 381 1.87 8.33 22.33
#